data_AF-A0A2G9QBN8-F1
#
_entry.id   AF-A0A2G9QBN8-F1
#
_cell.length_a   1.000
_cell.length_b   1.000
_cell.length_c   1.000
_cell.angle_alpha   90.00
_cell.angle_beta   90.00
_cell.angle_gamma   90.00
#
_symmetry.space_group_name_H-M   'P 1'
#
loop_
_entity.id
_entity.type
_entity.pdbx_description
1 polymer ?
#
loop_
_entity_poly.entity_id
_entity_poly.type
_entity_poly.pdbx_seq_one_letter_code
_entity_poly.pdbx_strand_id
1 'polypeptide(L)'
;FLSLLDLAEKDGSVLSLLRAFNYPPISDNAVYYLRLVTSAFLRKRAEFYQPFVEEGLHIADFCTMHVEPMGTVCDHIHIIALTQALTIPLQVEYVDSADPTINQHVFPEGATPDIFMLYTQDHYTVLYRACEQGAGPV
;
A
#
# COMPACT_ATOMS: atom_id res chain seq x y z
N PHE A 1 -12.67 8.46 3.95
CA PHE A 1 -11.80 7.59 4.78
C PHE A 1 -12.36 7.34 6.18
N LEU A 2 -12.56 8.36 7.03
CA LEU A 2 -13.02 8.15 8.43
C LEU A 2 -14.30 7.32 8.55
N SER A 3 -15.26 7.50 7.64
CA SER A 3 -16.49 6.69 7.62
C SER A 3 -16.25 5.19 7.38
N LEU A 4 -15.17 4.81 6.70
CA LEU A 4 -14.77 3.39 6.56
C LEU A 4 -14.19 2.85 7.87
N LEU A 5 -13.45 3.66 8.62
CA LEU A 5 -12.95 3.28 9.94
C LEU A 5 -14.11 3.08 10.92
N ASP A 6 -15.06 4.01 10.94
CA ASP A 6 -16.27 3.89 11.75
C ASP A 6 -17.07 2.63 11.41
N LEU A 7 -17.15 2.28 10.11
CA LEU A 7 -17.80 1.05 9.67
C LEU A 7 -17.05 -0.19 10.16
N ALA A 8 -15.72 -0.19 10.07
CA ALA A 8 -14.90 -1.28 10.58
C ALA A 8 -15.03 -1.46 12.10
N GLU A 9 -15.10 -0.36 12.86
CA GLU A 9 -15.20 -0.40 14.32
C GLU A 9 -16.60 -0.82 14.80
N LYS A 10 -17.67 -0.33 14.16
CA LYS A 10 -19.05 -0.54 14.63
C LYS A 10 -19.68 -1.83 14.10
N ASP A 11 -19.46 -2.15 12.83
CA ASP A 11 -20.03 -3.34 12.19
C ASP A 11 -19.05 -4.51 12.27
N GLY A 12 -17.78 -4.29 11.92
CA GLY A 12 -16.75 -5.33 11.93
C GLY A 12 -16.94 -6.43 10.87
N SER A 13 -18.04 -6.40 10.09
CA SER A 13 -18.34 -7.35 9.03
C SER A 13 -17.46 -7.15 7.80
N VAL A 14 -16.72 -8.21 7.43
CA VAL A 14 -15.91 -8.25 6.20
C VAL A 14 -16.77 -7.98 4.95
N LEU A 15 -18.01 -8.50 4.92
CA LEU A 15 -18.90 -8.30 3.77
C LEU A 15 -19.32 -6.84 3.61
N SER A 16 -19.55 -6.13 4.72
CA SER A 16 -19.91 -4.71 4.68
C SER A 16 -18.76 -3.84 4.21
N LEU A 17 -17.53 -4.12 4.71
CA LEU A 17 -16.33 -3.45 4.23
C LEU A 17 -16.10 -3.73 2.75
N LEU A 18 -16.23 -4.99 2.31
CA LEU A 18 -16.08 -5.35 0.91
C LEU A 18 -17.08 -4.60 0.02
N ARG A 19 -18.34 -4.49 0.44
CA ARG A 19 -19.35 -3.69 -0.28
C ARG A 19 -18.96 -2.22 -0.37
N ALA A 20 -18.44 -1.65 0.72
CA ALA A 20 -18.01 -0.26 0.75
C ALA A 20 -16.81 -0.01 -0.18
N PHE A 21 -15.81 -0.89 -0.18
CA PHE A 21 -14.66 -0.82 -1.09
C PHE A 21 -15.01 -1.09 -2.57
N ASN A 22 -16.13 -1.77 -2.85
CA ASN A 22 -16.65 -1.95 -4.21
C ASN A 22 -17.62 -0.84 -4.65
N TYR A 23 -17.92 0.15 -3.81
CA TYR A 23 -18.75 1.29 -4.18
C TYR A 23 -17.85 2.48 -4.57
N PRO A 24 -17.79 2.89 -5.85
CA PRO A 24 -16.78 3.83 -6.34
C PRO A 24 -16.71 5.16 -5.56
N PRO A 25 -17.83 5.83 -5.21
CA PRO A 25 -17.74 7.08 -4.45
C PRO A 25 -17.06 6.96 -3.08
N ILE A 26 -17.16 5.80 -2.43
CA ILE A 26 -16.49 5.54 -1.15
C ILE A 26 -15.04 5.11 -1.39
N SER A 27 -14.83 4.19 -2.33
CA SER A 27 -13.52 3.64 -2.66
C SER A 27 -12.57 4.71 -3.21
N ASP A 28 -13.00 5.49 -4.20
CA ASP A 28 -12.20 6.55 -4.82
C ASP A 28 -11.84 7.64 -3.79
N ASN A 29 -12.78 7.98 -2.89
CA ASN A 29 -12.51 8.92 -1.80
C ASN A 29 -11.45 8.39 -0.83
N ALA A 30 -11.49 7.10 -0.51
CA ALA A 30 -10.49 6.46 0.35
C ALA A 30 -9.12 6.44 -0.32
N VAL A 31 -9.05 6.08 -1.60
CA VAL A 31 -7.82 6.10 -2.40
C VAL A 31 -7.24 7.51 -2.47
N TYR A 32 -8.07 8.52 -2.75
CA TYR A 32 -7.64 9.91 -2.81
C TYR A 32 -7.09 10.40 -1.48
N TYR A 33 -7.76 10.07 -0.36
CA TYR A 33 -7.25 10.39 0.97
C TYR A 33 -5.88 9.76 1.24
N LEU A 34 -5.69 8.48 0.91
CA LEU A 34 -4.40 7.79 1.08
C LEU A 34 -3.30 8.44 0.22
N ARG A 35 -3.61 8.88 -1.00
CA ARG A 35 -2.67 9.65 -1.84
C ARG A 35 -2.25 10.96 -1.18
N LEU A 36 -3.18 11.69 -0.57
CA LEU A 36 -2.86 12.93 0.15
C LEU A 36 -2.01 12.67 1.40
N VAL A 37 -2.26 11.58 2.13
CA VAL A 37 -1.42 11.17 3.27
C VAL A 37 0.01 10.88 2.80
N THR A 38 0.18 10.14 1.69
CA THR A 38 1.48 9.87 1.08
C THR A 38 2.19 11.16 0.68
N SER A 39 1.51 12.06 -0.04
CA SER A 39 2.07 13.37 -0.43
C SER A 39 2.52 14.18 0.77
N ALA A 40 1.67 14.30 1.81
CA ALA A 40 2.01 15.03 3.03
C ALA A 40 3.23 14.41 3.75
N PHE A 41 3.32 13.08 3.79
CA PHE A 41 4.44 12.38 4.43
C PHE A 41 5.77 12.61 3.69
N LEU A 42 5.75 12.55 2.36
CA LEU A 42 6.89 12.83 1.51
C LEU A 42 7.35 14.28 1.66
N ARG A 43 6.43 15.25 1.55
CA ARG A 43 6.73 16.69 1.71
C ARG A 43 7.31 17.02 3.07
N LYS A 44 6.80 16.40 4.15
CA LYS A 44 7.31 16.62 5.52
C LYS A 44 8.75 16.11 5.72
N ARG A 45 9.20 15.16 4.90
CA ARG A 45 10.54 14.57 4.93
C ARG A 45 11.26 14.76 3.60
N ALA A 46 11.06 15.91 2.96
CA ALA A 46 11.55 16.15 1.61
C ALA A 46 13.06 15.89 1.48
N GLU A 47 13.88 16.37 2.44
CA GLU A 47 15.34 16.15 2.43
C GLU A 47 15.73 14.67 2.40
N PHE A 48 15.00 13.82 3.14
CA PHE A 48 15.25 12.39 3.15
C PHE A 48 14.83 11.72 1.84
N TYR A 49 13.69 12.13 1.27
CA TYR A 49 13.15 11.52 0.06
C TYR A 49 13.73 12.07 -1.24
N GLN A 50 14.35 13.25 -1.23
CA GLN A 50 14.88 13.93 -2.40
C GLN A 50 15.84 13.08 -3.26
N PRO A 51 16.71 12.21 -2.69
CA PRO A 51 17.58 11.34 -3.48
C PRO A 51 16.85 10.22 -4.23
N PHE A 52 15.58 9.96 -3.93
CA PHE A 52 14.78 8.88 -4.52
C PHE A 52 13.85 9.36 -5.66
N VAL A 53 13.88 10.64 -5.98
CA VAL A 53 13.16 11.21 -7.14
C VAL A 53 14.15 11.62 -8.23
N GLU A 54 13.65 11.82 -9.44
CA GLU A 54 14.46 12.20 -10.60
C GLU A 54 15.31 13.46 -10.33
N GLU A 55 16.53 13.49 -10.88
CA GLU A 55 17.44 14.62 -10.71
C GLU A 55 16.81 15.91 -11.24
N GLY A 56 16.83 16.97 -10.43
CA GLY A 56 16.21 18.26 -10.75
C GLY A 56 14.71 18.35 -10.45
N LEU A 57 14.06 17.26 -10.04
CA LEU A 57 12.66 17.27 -9.63
C LEU A 57 12.55 17.42 -8.11
N HIS A 58 11.91 18.49 -7.63
CA HIS A 58 11.68 18.67 -6.20
C HIS A 58 10.53 17.77 -5.69
N ILE A 59 10.61 17.35 -4.43
CA ILE A 59 9.57 16.50 -3.80
C ILE A 59 8.17 17.10 -3.89
N ALA A 60 8.04 18.44 -3.80
CA ALA A 60 6.73 19.10 -3.93
C ALA A 60 6.13 18.89 -5.33
N ASP A 61 6.95 19.03 -6.38
CA ASP A 61 6.53 18.84 -7.77
C ASP A 61 6.26 17.36 -8.06
N PHE A 62 7.12 16.47 -7.57
CA PHE A 62 6.90 15.03 -7.62
C PHE A 62 5.55 14.64 -7.01
N CYS A 63 5.22 15.20 -5.84
CA CYS A 63 3.94 14.92 -5.19
C CYS A 63 2.74 15.37 -6.04
N THR A 64 2.80 16.58 -6.60
CA THR A 64 1.71 17.12 -7.43
C THR A 64 1.54 16.38 -8.75
N MET A 65 2.63 15.88 -9.35
CA MET A 65 2.56 15.19 -10.65
C MET A 65 2.33 13.68 -10.53
N HIS A 66 2.93 13.03 -9.53
CA HIS A 66 3.02 11.56 -9.47
C HIS A 66 2.25 10.93 -8.29
N VAL A 67 1.96 11.68 -7.23
CA VAL A 67 1.34 11.12 -6.00
C VAL A 67 -0.14 11.49 -5.90
N GLU A 68 -0.44 12.79 -5.95
CA GLU A 68 -1.78 13.35 -5.71
C GLU A 68 -2.82 12.99 -6.79
N PRO A 69 -2.49 12.93 -8.09
CA PRO A 69 -3.48 12.62 -9.11
C PRO A 69 -4.02 11.19 -9.01
N MET A 70 -5.32 11.04 -9.28
CA MET A 70 -5.97 9.74 -9.40
C MET A 70 -5.52 9.04 -10.69
N GLY A 71 -5.40 7.71 -10.64
CA GLY A 71 -5.01 6.91 -11.82
C GLY A 71 -3.51 6.86 -12.10
N THR A 72 -2.66 7.51 -11.30
CA THR A 72 -1.20 7.43 -11.45
C THR A 72 -0.65 6.15 -10.82
N VAL A 73 0.32 5.52 -11.49
CA VAL A 73 0.98 4.29 -11.02
C VAL A 73 1.79 4.55 -9.75
N CYS A 74 1.78 3.58 -8.84
CA CYS A 74 2.58 3.61 -7.61
C CYS A 74 3.85 2.78 -7.76
N ASP A 75 4.97 3.38 -7.35
CA ASP A 75 6.29 2.74 -7.22
C ASP A 75 6.72 2.64 -5.73
N HIS A 76 7.89 2.07 -5.45
CA HIS A 76 8.46 1.82 -4.12
C HIS A 76 8.41 3.04 -3.19
N ILE A 77 8.72 4.25 -3.68
CA ILE A 77 8.67 5.48 -2.86
C ILE A 77 7.28 5.71 -2.26
N HIS A 78 6.21 5.37 -2.98
CA HIS A 78 4.83 5.50 -2.51
C HIS A 78 4.50 4.47 -1.45
N ILE A 79 4.93 3.22 -1.66
CA ILE A 79 4.73 2.11 -0.71
C ILE A 79 5.46 2.41 0.59
N ILE A 80 6.73 2.81 0.53
CA ILE A 80 7.54 3.16 1.70
C ILE A 80 6.91 4.33 2.45
N ALA A 81 6.54 5.41 1.76
CA ALA A 81 5.96 6.58 2.41
C ALA A 81 4.63 6.26 3.09
N LEU A 82 3.74 5.49 2.44
CA LEU A 82 2.43 5.17 3.00
C LEU A 82 2.51 4.17 4.17
N THR A 83 3.33 3.11 4.04
CA THR A 83 3.53 2.11 5.10
C THR A 83 4.13 2.76 6.35
N GLN A 84 5.09 3.67 6.19
CA GLN A 84 5.65 4.44 7.30
C GLN A 84 4.67 5.50 7.85
N ALA A 85 3.84 6.12 7.00
CA ALA A 85 2.83 7.08 7.44
C ALA A 85 1.77 6.45 8.34
N LEU A 86 1.31 5.26 7.99
CA LEU A 86 0.27 4.54 8.71
C LEU A 86 0.81 3.59 9.77
N THR A 87 2.13 3.34 9.78
CA THR A 87 2.77 2.33 10.64
C THR A 87 2.16 0.94 10.41
N ILE A 88 1.94 0.59 9.14
CA ILE A 88 1.39 -0.71 8.73
C ILE A 88 2.43 -1.44 7.89
N PRO A 89 3.07 -2.48 8.45
CA PRO A 89 4.02 -3.31 7.71
C PRO A 89 3.35 -4.10 6.58
N LEU A 90 3.97 -4.08 5.40
CA LEU A 90 3.50 -4.74 4.17
C LEU A 90 4.60 -5.61 3.57
N GLN A 91 4.25 -6.83 3.12
CA GLN A 91 5.10 -7.64 2.26
C GLN A 91 4.55 -7.67 0.84
N VAL A 92 5.42 -7.45 -0.14
CA VAL A 92 5.13 -7.61 -1.57
C VAL A 92 5.92 -8.78 -2.13
N GLU A 93 5.24 -9.71 -2.77
CA GLU A 93 5.82 -10.80 -3.56
C GLU A 93 5.81 -10.40 -5.03
N TYR A 94 6.97 -10.43 -5.67
CA TYR A 94 7.14 -10.10 -7.09
C TYR A 94 7.28 -11.40 -7.87
N VAL A 95 6.38 -11.61 -8.83
CA VAL A 95 6.40 -12.78 -9.70
C VAL A 95 6.48 -12.30 -11.14
N ASP A 96 7.56 -12.71 -11.81
CA ASP A 96 7.74 -12.50 -13.24
C ASP A 96 7.34 -13.78 -14.01
N SER A 97 6.72 -13.59 -15.16
CA SER A 97 6.45 -14.66 -16.13
C SER A 97 7.72 -15.29 -16.71
N ALA A 98 8.84 -14.55 -16.73
CA ALA A 98 10.11 -14.99 -17.31
C ALA A 98 11.03 -15.73 -16.33
N ASP A 99 10.89 -15.46 -15.03
CA ASP A 99 11.72 -16.05 -13.96
C ASP A 99 10.83 -16.65 -12.87
N PRO A 100 10.91 -17.97 -12.61
CA PRO A 100 10.11 -18.62 -11.56
C PRO A 100 10.55 -18.26 -10.14
N THR A 101 11.61 -17.46 -9.95
CA THR A 101 12.03 -17.00 -8.62
C THR A 101 11.06 -15.95 -8.07
N ILE A 102 10.50 -16.24 -6.89
CA ILE A 102 9.65 -15.30 -6.17
C ILE A 102 10.56 -14.40 -5.35
N ASN A 103 10.59 -13.11 -5.68
CA ASN A 103 11.31 -12.11 -4.89
C ASN A 103 10.35 -11.49 -3.88
N GLN A 104 10.74 -11.44 -2.61
CA GLN A 104 9.92 -10.87 -1.54
C GLN A 104 10.57 -9.60 -1.01
N HIS A 105 9.76 -8.56 -0.78
CA HIS A 105 10.21 -7.33 -0.13
C HIS A 105 9.26 -6.96 1.01
N VAL A 106 9.83 -6.63 2.17
CA VAL A 106 9.06 -6.23 3.37
C VAL A 106 9.31 -4.74 3.63
N PHE A 107 8.22 -4.02 3.85
CA PHE A 107 8.20 -2.58 4.12
C PHE A 107 7.61 -2.32 5.51
N PRO A 108 8.35 -1.71 6.46
CA PRO A 108 9.79 -1.47 6.41
C PRO A 108 10.60 -2.77 6.56
N GLU A 109 11.86 -2.74 6.14
CA GLU A 109 12.75 -3.91 6.20
C GLU A 109 12.89 -4.44 7.63
N GLY A 110 12.82 -5.76 7.79
CA GLY A 110 12.91 -6.44 9.09
C GLY A 110 11.64 -6.38 9.95
N ALA A 111 10.56 -5.71 9.51
CA ALA A 111 9.28 -5.74 10.20
C ALA A 111 8.56 -7.08 10.04
N THR A 112 7.61 -7.37 10.93
CA THR A 112 6.65 -8.45 10.74
C THR A 112 5.46 -7.90 9.94
N PRO A 113 5.24 -8.35 8.69
CA PRO A 113 4.16 -7.84 7.83
C PRO A 113 2.77 -8.22 8.35
N ASP A 114 1.84 -7.27 8.31
CA ASP A 114 0.41 -7.49 8.58
C ASP A 114 -0.39 -7.72 7.28
N ILE A 115 0.09 -7.14 6.17
CA ILE A 115 -0.53 -7.22 4.85
C ILE A 115 0.42 -7.94 3.89
N PHE A 116 -0.14 -8.76 3.00
CA PHE A 116 0.56 -9.50 1.95
C PHE A 116 -0.02 -9.13 0.61
N MET A 117 0.83 -8.79 -0.35
CA MET A 117 0.42 -8.42 -1.70
C MET A 117 1.28 -9.16 -2.72
N LEU A 118 0.68 -9.50 -3.86
CA LEU A 118 1.33 -10.04 -5.03
C LEU A 118 1.41 -8.93 -6.09
N TYR A 119 2.60 -8.68 -6.61
CA TYR A 119 2.83 -7.82 -7.77
C TYR A 119 3.09 -8.67 -9.01
N THR A 120 2.17 -8.61 -9.97
CA THR A 120 2.23 -9.32 -11.26
C THR A 120 1.61 -8.47 -12.36
N GLN A 121 2.25 -8.36 -13.52
CA GLN A 121 1.70 -7.64 -14.70
C GLN A 121 1.21 -6.23 -14.36
N ASP A 122 2.01 -5.46 -13.62
CA ASP A 122 1.70 -4.09 -13.16
C ASP A 122 0.44 -3.97 -12.30
N HIS A 123 0.04 -5.06 -11.65
CA HIS A 123 -1.12 -5.12 -10.78
C HIS A 123 -0.76 -5.65 -9.39
N TYR A 124 -1.36 -5.05 -8.37
CA TYR A 124 -1.25 -5.48 -6.98
C TYR A 124 -2.50 -6.24 -6.53
N THR A 125 -2.32 -7.47 -6.06
CA THR A 125 -3.41 -8.33 -5.55
C THR A 125 -3.18 -8.67 -4.09
N VAL A 126 -4.23 -8.67 -3.26
CA VAL A 126 -4.13 -9.04 -1.84
C VAL A 126 -3.97 -10.55 -1.69
N LEU A 127 -2.99 -10.98 -0.91
CA LEU A 127 -2.75 -12.38 -0.53
C LEU A 127 -3.26 -12.65 0.89
N TYR A 128 -3.74 -13.87 1.11
CA TYR A 128 -4.12 -14.37 2.44
C TYR A 128 -3.21 -15.54 2.76
N ARG A 129 -2.52 -15.48 3.91
CA ARG A 129 -1.77 -16.63 4.40
C ARG A 129 -2.75 -17.76 4.70
N ALA A 130 -2.42 -18.97 4.26
CA ALA A 130 -3.12 -20.15 4.73
C ALA A 130 -2.99 -20.20 6.26
N CYS A 131 -4.11 -20.43 6.96
CA CYS A 131 -4.04 -20.77 8.37
C CYS A 131 -3.24 -22.07 8.47
N GLU A 132 -2.05 -22.05 9.08
CA GLU A 132 -1.35 -23.27 9.44
C GLU A 132 -2.26 -24.02 10.42
N GLN A 133 -3.04 -24.98 9.92
CA GLN A 133 -3.60 -26.00 10.78
C GLN A 133 -2.39 -26.71 11.39
N GLY A 134 -2.21 -26.50 12.69
CA GLY A 134 -1.06 -27.00 13.42
C GLY A 134 -0.77 -28.44 13.05
N ALA A 135 0.51 -28.73 12.82
CA ALA A 135 1.00 -30.09 12.88
C ALA A 135 0.53 -30.71 14.20
N GLY A 136 -0.52 -31.53 14.13
CA GLY A 136 -0.90 -32.38 15.25
C GLY A 136 0.28 -33.29 15.59
N PRO A 137 0.52 -33.61 16.87
CA PRO A 137 1.62 -34.48 17.24
C PRO A 137 1.38 -35.86 16.60
N VAL A 138 2.43 -36.38 15.95
CA VAL A 138 2.53 -37.75 15.43
C VAL A 138 2.37 -38.75 16.57
#